data_AF-A0A949YWH6-F1
#
_entry.id   AF-A0A949YWH6-F1
#
_cell.length_a   1.000
_cell.length_b   1.000
_cell.length_c   1.000
_cell.angle_alpha   90.00
_cell.angle_beta   90.00
_cell.angle_gamma   90.00
#
_symmetry.space_group_name_H-M   'P 1'
#
loop_
_entity.id
_entity.type
_entity.pdbx_description
1 polymer ?
#
loop_
_entity_poly.entity_id
_entity_poly.type
_entity_poly.pdbx_seq_one_letter_code
_entity_poly.pdbx_strand_id
1 'polypeptide(L)' 'MKAKAFELRATTSLARLLRDTNRSDEARAMLADIYNWFTEGFDNADLKDAKALLDELNQ' A
#
# COMPACT_ATOMS: atom_id res chain seq x y z
N MET A 1 -12.81 11.94 -4.41
CA MET A 1 -11.76 11.09 -3.82
C MET A 1 -11.24 9.96 -4.74
N LYS A 2 -11.55 9.93 -6.05
CA LYS A 2 -11.06 8.87 -6.95
C LYS A 2 -9.54 8.89 -7.16
N ALA A 3 -8.92 10.07 -7.22
CA ALA A 3 -7.48 10.23 -7.47
C ALA A 3 -6.61 9.47 -6.44
N LYS A 4 -6.93 9.61 -5.14
CA LYS A 4 -6.20 8.92 -4.08
C LYS A 4 -6.38 7.41 -4.09
N ALA A 5 -7.55 6.91 -4.48
CA ALA A 5 -7.76 5.46 -4.65
C ALA A 5 -6.92 4.88 -5.80
N PHE A 6 -6.78 5.60 -6.92
CA PHE A 6 -5.87 5.19 -8.00
C PHE A 6 -4.41 5.25 -7.59
N GLU A 7 -4.03 6.27 -6.81
CA GLU A 7 -2.69 6.39 -6.23
C GLU A 7 -2.38 5.21 -5.30
N LEU A 8 -3.31 4.84 -4.41
CA LEU A 8 -3.17 3.68 -3.54
C LEU A 8 -2.95 2.38 -4.33
N ARG A 9 -3.75 2.16 -5.38
CA ARG A 9 -3.61 0.97 -6.22
C ARG A 9 -2.26 0.94 -6.95
N ALA A 10 -1.81 2.06 -7.49
CA ALA A 10 -0.52 2.17 -8.15
C ALA A 10 0.64 1.93 -7.17
N THR A 11 0.60 2.55 -5.99
CA THR A 11 1.60 2.37 -4.94
C THR A 11 1.62 0.93 -4.42
N THR A 12 0.47 0.27 -4.29
CA THR A 12 0.39 -1.14 -3.90
C THR A 12 1.09 -2.04 -4.93
N SER A 13 0.85 -1.82 -6.22
CA SER A 13 1.54 -2.56 -7.29
C SER A 13 3.05 -2.31 -7.29
N LEU A 14 3.48 -1.06 -7.07
CA LEU A 14 4.91 -0.72 -6.97
C LEU A 14 5.56 -1.37 -5.74
N ALA A 15 4.89 -1.36 -4.59
CA ALA A 15 5.38 -1.99 -3.36
C ALA A 15 5.60 -3.51 -3.54
N ARG A 16 4.74 -4.20 -4.30
CA ARG A 16 4.96 -5.62 -4.64
C ARG A 16 6.24 -5.81 -5.47
N LEU A 17 6.48 -4.97 -6.46
CA LEU A 17 7.71 -5.03 -7.26
C LEU A 17 8.97 -4.74 -6.42
N LEU A 18 8.89 -3.76 -5.51
CA LEU A 18 9.99 -3.41 -4.62
C LEU A 18 10.32 -4.55 -3.64
N ARG A 19 9.30 -5.20 -3.08
CA ARG A 19 9.46 -6.42 -2.26
C ARG A 19 10.24 -7.50 -3.02
N ASP A 20 9.84 -7.77 -4.26
CA ASP A 20 10.44 -8.82 -5.10
C ASP A 20 11.89 -8.46 -5.53
N THR A 21 12.30 -7.19 -5.39
CA THR A 21 13.67 -6.71 -5.63
C THR A 21 14.48 -6.50 -4.34
N ASN A 22 14.04 -7.09 -3.23
CA ASN A 22 14.69 -7.00 -1.91
C ASN A 22 14.77 -5.56 -1.34
N ARG A 23 13.82 -4.69 -1.73
CA ARG A 23 13.66 -3.30 -1.27
C ARG A 23 12.42 -3.16 -0.37
N SER A 24 12.23 -4.10 0.55
CA SER A 24 11.03 -4.17 1.39
C SER A 24 10.83 -2.95 2.30
N ASP A 25 11.91 -2.31 2.77
CA ASP A 25 11.80 -1.10 3.58
C ASP A 25 11.19 0.09 2.83
N GLU A 26 11.57 0.25 1.56
CA GLU A 26 11.04 1.31 0.71
C GLU A 26 9.59 1.02 0.30
N ALA A 27 9.30 -0.24 -0.02
CA ALA A 27 7.93 -0.71 -0.28
C ALA A 27 7.01 -0.38 0.91
N ARG A 28 7.49 -0.66 2.13
CA ARG A 28 6.76 -0.41 3.38
C ARG A 28 6.54 1.08 3.62
N ALA A 29 7.60 1.90 3.50
CA ALA A 29 7.51 3.33 3.75
C ALA A 29 6.49 4.01 2.83
N MET A 30 6.61 3.79 1.51
CA MET A 30 5.72 4.41 0.53
C MET A 30 4.26 3.93 0.70
N LEU A 31 4.06 2.65 0.96
CA LEU A 31 2.72 2.09 1.12
C LEU A 31 2.06 2.55 2.42
N ALA A 32 2.83 2.68 3.51
CA ALA A 32 2.33 3.19 4.78
C ALA A 32 1.89 4.66 4.67
N ASP A 33 2.66 5.49 3.96
CA ASP A 33 2.35 6.90 3.75
C ASP A 33 1.00 7.09 3.05
N ILE A 34 0.76 6.38 1.94
CA ILE A 34 -0.50 6.48 1.22
C ILE A 34 -1.65 5.81 1.98
N TYR A 35 -1.40 4.70 2.68
CA TYR A 35 -2.41 3.99 3.46
C TYR A 35 -2.92 4.84 4.64
N ASN A 36 -2.02 5.48 5.37
CA ASN A 36 -2.36 6.34 6.53
C ASN A 36 -3.15 7.59 6.15
N TRP A 37 -3.12 8.00 4.88
CA TRP A 37 -3.99 9.08 4.37
C TRP A 37 -5.47 8.70 4.41
N PHE A 38 -5.79 7.41 4.31
CA PHE A 38 -7.15 6.90 4.41
C PHE A 38 -7.52 6.70 5.88
N THR A 39 -8.10 7.72 6.50
CA THR A 39 -8.54 7.69 7.90
C THR A 39 -9.92 7.04 8.09
N GLU A 40 -10.74 6.97 7.03
CA GLU A 40 -12.09 6.39 7.03
C GLU A 40 -12.37 5.64 5.72
N GLY A 41 -13.06 4.49 5.79
CA GLY A 41 -13.55 3.76 4.60
C GLY A 41 -12.77 2.48 4.24
N PHE A 42 -12.50 1.61 5.22
CA PHE A 42 -11.85 0.30 5.02
C PHE A 42 -12.68 -0.73 4.22
N ASP A 43 -13.83 -0.36 3.68
CA ASP A 43 -14.66 -1.22 2.82
C ASP A 43 -14.20 -1.27 1.36
N ASN A 44 -13.17 -0.52 0.98
CA ASN A 44 -12.57 -0.61 -0.35
C ASN A 44 -11.57 -1.79 -0.43
N ALA A 45 -11.72 -2.64 -1.44
CA ALA A 45 -10.79 -3.74 -1.74
C ALA A 45 -9.33 -3.26 -1.83
N ASP A 46 -9.09 -2.08 -2.41
CA ASP A 46 -7.72 -1.52 -2.52
C ASP A 46 -7.07 -1.28 -1.15
N LEU A 47 -7.86 -0.90 -0.14
CA LEU A 47 -7.34 -0.70 1.23
C LEU A 47 -7.06 -2.01 1.95
N LYS A 48 -7.87 -3.04 1.69
CA LYS A 48 -7.62 -4.38 2.24
C LYS A 48 -6.34 -4.98 1.66
N ASP A 49 -6.14 -4.83 0.35
CA ASP A 49 -4.93 -5.31 -0.33
C ASP A 49 -3.67 -4.57 0.13
N ALA A 50 -3.75 -3.25 0.28
CA ALA A 50 -2.65 -2.44 0.81
C ALA A 50 -2.29 -2.83 2.25
N LYS A 51 -3.29 -3.08 3.10
CA LYS A 51 -3.06 -3.54 4.48
C LYS A 51 -2.38 -4.91 4.51
N ALA A 52 -2.88 -5.88 3.73
CA ALA A 52 -2.29 -7.21 3.69
C ALA A 52 -0.81 -7.16 3.26
N LEU A 53 -0.49 -6.34 2.25
CA LEU A 53 0.89 -6.14 1.82
C LEU A 53 1.75 -5.43 2.87
N LEU A 54 1.21 -4.44 3.60
CA LEU A 54 1.93 -3.84 4.73
C LEU A 54 2.24 -4.86 5.84
N ASP A 55 1.28 -5.73 6.17
CA ASP A 55 1.47 -6.76 7.17
C ASP A 55 2.55 -7.78 6.72
N GLU A 56 2.60 -8.14 5.44
CA GLU A 56 3.67 -8.98 4.85
C GLU A 56 5.05 -8.31 4.92
N LEU A 57 5.12 -6.99 4.66
CA LEU A 57 6.38 -6.24 4.65
C LEU A 57 6.95 -5.93 6.04
N ASN A 58 6.19 -6.21 7.10
CA ASN A 58 6.58 -6.03 8.50
C ASN A 58 7.08 -7.31 9.17
N GLN A 59 7.16 -8.44 8.45
CA GLN A 59 7.70 -9.72 8.92
C GLN A 59 9.18 -9.86 8.58
#